data_AF-A0A127B9M1-F1
#
_entry.id   AF-A0A127B9M1-F1
#
_cell.length_a   1.000
_cell.length_b   1.000
_cell.length_c   1.000
_cell.angle_alpha   90.00
_cell.angle_beta   90.00
_cell.angle_gamma   90.00
#
_symmetry.space_group_name_H-M   'P 1'
#
loop_
_entity.id
_entity.type
_entity.pdbx_description
1 polymer ?
#
loop_
_entity_poly.entity_id
_entity_poly.type
_entity_poly.pdbx_seq_one_letter_code
_entity_poly.pdbx_strand_id
1 'polypeptide(L)'
;MFSKEEIEELVIQIRREHGLPVTPFEIDEVRYDREEDKLFIIAHDRTDKSVIIGSSLVIGKLKEILGVKMVSVYTTLDLILKRMQLERSLNFAEEHGLDFLIPFIKAEFNFPPRKWPNPKKSTKGIVFLTFNAKALLGFANTFGIESQVYGVRYSFPKLSFIPVDRSIREVFFPSEEFLKSLVKDEEIILSEFAFPARFDKVVLINPIRFLRIGYFELKYLFGESRPAIFNKADLLDYVVKMISEGLMEATDGARIIRWGWKR
;
A
#
# COMPACT_ATOMS: atom_id res chain seq x y z
N MET A 1 4.13 -4.16 -28.61
CA MET A 1 3.91 -4.85 -27.33
C MET A 1 5.29 -5.06 -26.78
N PHE A 2 5.61 -4.50 -25.62
CA PHE A 2 6.99 -4.51 -25.11
C PHE A 2 7.41 -5.95 -24.77
N SER A 3 8.45 -6.45 -25.42
CA SER A 3 9.03 -7.77 -25.12
C SER A 3 10.05 -7.66 -23.99
N LYS A 4 10.45 -8.80 -23.40
CA LYS A 4 11.49 -8.81 -22.37
C LYS A 4 12.83 -8.38 -22.96
N GLU A 5 13.17 -8.96 -24.11
CA GLU A 5 14.42 -8.77 -24.83
C GLU A 5 14.59 -7.30 -25.23
N GLU A 6 13.53 -6.66 -25.73
CA GLU A 6 13.51 -5.22 -26.03
C GLU A 6 13.84 -4.37 -24.78
N ILE A 7 13.24 -4.71 -23.63
CA ILE A 7 13.49 -3.98 -22.39
C ILE A 7 14.91 -4.23 -21.87
N GLU A 8 15.42 -5.45 -21.99
CA GLU A 8 16.79 -5.80 -21.59
C GLU A 8 17.82 -5.03 -22.42
N GLU A 9 17.66 -5.01 -23.74
CA GLU A 9 18.51 -4.27 -24.66
C GLU A 9 18.52 -2.77 -24.34
N LEU A 10 17.34 -2.18 -24.10
CA LEU A 10 17.22 -0.78 -23.72
C LEU A 10 17.89 -0.48 -22.38
N VAL A 11 17.70 -1.34 -21.36
CA VAL A 11 18.40 -1.18 -20.07
C VAL A 11 19.92 -1.20 -20.28
N ILE A 12 20.45 -2.14 -21.05
CA ILE A 12 21.88 -2.24 -21.34
C ILE A 12 22.38 -0.99 -22.07
N GLN A 13 21.65 -0.55 -23.10
CA GLN A 13 21.97 0.64 -23.87
C GLN A 13 22.04 1.88 -22.98
N ILE A 14 20.99 2.15 -22.21
CA ILE A 14 20.91 3.30 -21.28
C ILE A 14 22.07 3.25 -20.29
N ARG A 15 22.40 2.07 -19.74
CA ARG A 15 23.53 1.93 -18.80
C ARG A 15 24.86 2.28 -19.47
N ARG A 16 25.11 1.80 -20.70
CA ARG A 16 26.33 2.14 -21.45
C ARG A 16 26.42 3.63 -21.76
N GLU A 17 25.34 4.22 -22.27
CA GLU A 17 25.29 5.64 -22.63
C GLU A 17 25.55 6.57 -21.43
N HIS A 18 25.13 6.16 -20.24
CA HIS A 18 25.30 6.93 -19.01
C HIS A 18 26.49 6.47 -18.15
N GLY A 19 27.40 5.65 -18.68
CA GLY A 19 28.61 5.22 -17.97
C GLY A 19 28.36 4.35 -16.74
N LEU A 20 27.20 3.70 -16.65
CA LEU A 20 26.86 2.75 -15.59
C LEU A 20 27.44 1.36 -15.90
N PRO A 21 27.88 0.58 -14.88
CA PRO A 21 28.36 -0.77 -15.09
C PRO A 21 27.31 -1.66 -15.76
N VAL A 22 27.68 -2.42 -16.79
CA VAL A 22 26.78 -3.39 -17.42
C VAL A 22 26.89 -4.70 -16.66
N THR A 23 26.03 -4.84 -15.65
CA THR A 23 25.91 -6.08 -14.85
C THR A 23 24.86 -6.97 -15.51
N PRO A 24 25.05 -8.30 -15.56
CA PRO A 24 23.99 -9.23 -15.94
C PRO A 24 22.76 -9.07 -15.05
N PHE A 25 21.57 -9.23 -15.62
CA PHE A 25 20.30 -9.24 -14.90
C PHE A 25 19.26 -10.06 -15.68
N GLU A 26 18.19 -10.46 -15.01
CA GLU A 26 17.10 -11.26 -15.61
C GLU A 26 15.72 -10.61 -15.42
N ILE A 27 14.92 -10.59 -16.49
CA ILE A 27 13.51 -10.19 -16.48
C ILE A 27 12.60 -11.43 -16.62
N ASP A 28 11.89 -11.76 -15.55
CA ASP A 28 10.94 -12.88 -15.51
C ASP A 28 9.64 -12.59 -16.27
N GLU A 29 9.20 -11.33 -16.33
CA GLU A 29 7.98 -10.95 -17.04
C GLU A 29 7.92 -9.44 -17.35
N VAL A 30 7.25 -9.07 -18.45
CA VAL A 30 6.87 -7.68 -18.74
C VAL A 30 5.37 -7.64 -18.98
N ARG A 31 4.67 -6.74 -18.28
CA ARG A 31 3.23 -6.51 -18.45
C ARG A 31 2.96 -5.07 -18.80
N TYR A 32 2.13 -4.84 -19.80
CA TYR A 32 1.74 -3.49 -20.22
C TYR A 32 0.24 -3.26 -20.03
N ASP A 33 -0.09 -2.27 -19.20
CA ASP A 33 -1.45 -1.81 -19.01
C ASP A 33 -1.77 -0.68 -19.99
N ARG A 34 -2.52 -1.02 -21.04
CA ARG A 34 -2.91 -0.08 -22.11
C ARG A 34 -3.86 1.01 -21.63
N GLU A 35 -4.69 0.72 -20.63
CA GLU A 35 -5.71 1.66 -20.14
C GLU A 35 -5.04 2.83 -19.41
N GLU A 36 -4.08 2.51 -18.55
CA GLU A 36 -3.36 3.48 -17.73
C GLU A 36 -2.04 3.93 -18.34
N ASP A 37 -1.62 3.31 -19.45
CA ASP A 37 -0.32 3.52 -20.11
C ASP A 37 0.86 3.30 -19.14
N LYS A 38 0.85 2.13 -18.48
CA LYS A 38 1.83 1.75 -17.45
C LYS A 38 2.53 0.46 -17.81
N LEU A 39 3.86 0.47 -17.77
CA LEU A 39 4.70 -0.70 -17.94
C LEU A 39 5.14 -1.26 -16.59
N PHE A 40 5.01 -2.57 -16.43
CA PHE A 40 5.45 -3.32 -15.27
C PHE A 40 6.52 -4.31 -15.68
N ILE A 41 7.67 -4.22 -15.05
CA ILE A 41 8.80 -5.14 -15.25
C ILE A 41 8.92 -5.99 -13.99
N ILE A 42 8.91 -7.31 -14.14
CA ILE A 42 9.07 -8.27 -13.06
C ILE A 42 10.49 -8.82 -13.21
N ALA A 43 11.37 -8.37 -12.34
CA ALA A 43 12.75 -8.84 -12.25
C ALA A 43 12.79 -10.16 -11.46
N HIS A 44 13.78 -11.00 -11.76
CA HIS A 44 13.95 -12.27 -11.07
C HIS A 44 14.22 -12.05 -9.56
N ASP A 45 15.21 -11.23 -9.21
CA ASP A 45 15.53 -10.91 -7.83
C ASP A 45 15.70 -9.39 -7.52
N ARG A 46 16.12 -9.09 -6.28
CA ARG A 46 16.35 -7.71 -5.81
C ARG A 46 17.59 -7.06 -6.44
N THR A 47 18.60 -7.84 -6.78
CA THR A 47 19.80 -7.40 -7.49
C THR A 47 19.43 -6.97 -8.91
N ASP A 48 18.68 -7.80 -9.63
CA ASP A 48 18.19 -7.53 -10.98
C ASP A 48 17.31 -6.29 -11.01
N LYS A 49 16.34 -6.20 -10.09
CA LYS A 49 15.53 -5.00 -9.89
C LYS A 49 16.40 -3.76 -9.69
N SER A 50 17.49 -3.86 -8.92
CA SER A 50 18.42 -2.74 -8.70
C SER A 50 19.20 -2.38 -9.96
N VAL A 51 19.55 -3.33 -10.81
CA VAL A 51 20.18 -3.08 -12.12
C VAL A 51 19.21 -2.35 -13.06
N ILE A 52 17.96 -2.80 -13.12
CA ILE A 52 16.90 -2.19 -13.95
C ILE A 52 16.52 -0.80 -13.43
N ILE A 53 16.54 -0.57 -12.11
CA ILE A 53 16.31 0.76 -11.50
C ILE A 53 17.52 1.69 -11.70
N GLY A 54 18.74 1.17 -11.47
CA GLY A 54 20.02 1.87 -11.40
C GLY A 54 20.09 2.85 -10.22
N SER A 55 19.44 3.99 -10.37
CA SER A 55 19.35 5.08 -9.38
C SER A 55 18.12 5.93 -9.65
N SER A 56 17.05 5.28 -10.13
CA SER A 56 15.91 5.89 -10.83
C SER A 56 16.23 6.46 -12.23
N LEU A 57 17.51 6.62 -12.59
CA LEU A 57 17.94 7.09 -13.91
C LEU A 57 17.46 6.18 -15.04
N VAL A 58 17.70 4.86 -14.91
CA VAL A 58 17.40 3.89 -15.98
C VAL A 58 15.90 3.84 -16.24
N ILE A 59 15.09 3.78 -15.18
CA ILE A 59 13.62 3.81 -15.29
C ILE A 59 13.12 5.13 -15.89
N GLY A 60 13.72 6.26 -15.50
CA GLY A 60 13.39 7.56 -16.08
C GLY A 60 13.62 7.58 -17.60
N LYS A 61 14.76 7.04 -18.05
CA LYS A 61 15.10 6.95 -19.48
C LYS A 61 14.25 5.94 -20.23
N LEU A 62 13.99 4.76 -19.66
CA LEU A 62 13.04 3.79 -20.22
C LEU A 62 11.66 4.42 -20.43
N LYS A 63 11.15 5.15 -19.43
CA LYS A 63 9.88 5.86 -19.54
C LYS A 63 9.88 6.85 -20.70
N GLU A 64 10.94 7.66 -20.83
CA GLU A 64 11.09 8.65 -21.91
C GLU A 64 11.14 7.98 -23.30
N ILE A 65 11.96 6.95 -23.46
CA ILE A 65 12.16 6.24 -24.74
C ILE A 65 10.90 5.50 -25.17
N LEU A 66 10.25 4.80 -24.24
CA LEU A 66 9.06 3.99 -24.53
C LEU A 66 7.79 4.84 -24.64
N GLY A 67 7.83 6.12 -24.23
CA GLY A 67 6.71 7.04 -24.30
C GLY A 67 5.54 6.70 -23.38
N VAL A 68 5.76 5.92 -22.32
CA VAL A 68 4.71 5.49 -21.38
C VAL A 68 4.57 6.46 -20.20
N LYS A 69 3.40 6.53 -19.56
CA LYS A 69 3.19 7.38 -18.37
C LYS A 69 4.02 6.94 -17.16
N MET A 70 4.23 5.63 -16.97
CA MET A 70 4.95 5.08 -15.82
C MET A 70 5.62 3.76 -16.14
N VAL A 71 6.78 3.53 -15.53
CA VAL A 71 7.47 2.24 -15.48
C VAL A 71 7.66 1.86 -14.02
N SER A 72 7.21 0.67 -13.63
CA SER A 72 7.37 0.11 -12.29
C SER A 72 8.13 -1.22 -12.35
N VAL A 73 9.02 -1.44 -11.39
CA VAL A 73 9.79 -2.69 -11.29
C VAL A 73 9.46 -3.41 -9.99
N TYR A 74 9.04 -4.66 -10.10
CA TYR A 74 8.79 -5.58 -8.99
C TYR A 74 9.75 -6.76 -9.06
N THR A 75 9.90 -7.49 -7.97
CA THR A 75 10.58 -8.80 -8.00
C THR A 75 9.56 -9.92 -8.00
N THR A 76 9.92 -11.08 -8.55
CA THR A 76 9.09 -12.29 -8.47
C THR A 76 8.79 -12.66 -7.02
N LEU A 77 9.76 -12.52 -6.10
CA LEU A 77 9.56 -12.74 -4.67
C LEU A 77 8.49 -11.79 -4.07
N ASP A 78 8.49 -10.50 -4.44
CA ASP A 78 7.49 -9.54 -3.95
C ASP A 78 6.06 -10.00 -4.34
N LEU A 79 5.89 -10.50 -5.57
CA LEU A 79 4.61 -10.99 -6.07
C LEU A 79 4.19 -12.32 -5.42
N ILE A 80 5.13 -13.23 -5.16
CA ILE A 80 4.86 -14.48 -4.42
C ILE A 80 4.38 -14.17 -3.00
N LEU A 81 5.11 -13.31 -2.28
CA LEU A 81 4.73 -12.92 -0.92
C LEU A 81 3.36 -12.23 -0.88
N LYS A 82 3.03 -11.45 -1.91
CA LYS A 82 1.69 -10.87 -2.09
C LYS A 82 0.63 -11.96 -2.24
N ARG A 83 0.83 -12.93 -3.14
CA ARG A 83 -0.12 -14.03 -3.33
C ARG A 83 -0.36 -14.83 -2.04
N MET A 84 0.70 -15.17 -1.31
CA MET A 84 0.59 -15.85 -0.02
C MET A 84 -0.25 -15.06 1.00
N GLN A 85 -0.07 -13.73 1.06
CA GLN A 85 -0.88 -12.88 1.93
C GLN A 85 -2.34 -12.80 1.45
N LEU A 86 -2.57 -12.72 0.14
CA LEU A 86 -3.92 -12.67 -0.44
C LEU A 86 -4.70 -13.98 -0.20
N GLU A 87 -4.04 -15.14 -0.23
CA GLU A 87 -4.66 -16.43 0.15
C GLU A 87 -5.16 -16.42 1.59
N ARG A 88 -4.29 -15.99 2.53
CA ARG A 88 -4.68 -15.84 3.95
C ARG A 88 -5.84 -14.86 4.12
N SER A 89 -5.81 -13.77 3.37
CA SER A 89 -6.81 -12.70 3.45
C SER A 89 -8.13 -13.13 2.82
N LEU A 90 -8.10 -13.93 1.75
CA LEU A 90 -9.28 -14.53 1.14
C LEU A 90 -9.96 -15.49 2.12
N ASN A 91 -9.19 -16.40 2.73
CA ASN A 91 -9.71 -17.34 3.73
C ASN A 91 -10.33 -16.60 4.92
N PHE A 92 -9.64 -15.58 5.44
CA PHE A 92 -10.16 -14.74 6.53
C PHE A 92 -11.45 -14.02 6.12
N ALA A 93 -11.51 -13.49 4.89
CA ALA A 93 -12.70 -12.82 4.39
C ALA A 93 -13.89 -13.77 4.25
N GLU A 94 -13.67 -15.00 3.76
CA GLU A 94 -14.70 -16.04 3.65
C GLU A 94 -15.18 -16.52 5.03
N GLU A 95 -14.28 -16.73 5.98
CA GLU A 95 -14.60 -17.17 7.35
C GLU A 95 -15.41 -16.12 8.14
N HIS A 96 -15.17 -14.84 7.87
CA HIS A 96 -15.77 -13.74 8.62
C HIS A 96 -16.82 -12.94 7.84
N GLY A 97 -17.31 -13.47 6.71
CA GLY A 97 -18.41 -12.87 5.96
C GLY A 97 -18.10 -11.52 5.32
N LEU A 98 -16.83 -11.26 4.98
CA LEU A 98 -16.40 -10.05 4.26
C LEU A 98 -16.59 -10.20 2.74
N ASP A 99 -17.76 -10.65 2.32
CA ASP A 99 -18.07 -10.97 0.91
C ASP A 99 -17.82 -9.79 -0.03
N PHE A 100 -17.98 -8.56 0.46
CA PHE A 100 -17.73 -7.34 -0.31
C PHE A 100 -16.25 -7.12 -0.64
N LEU A 101 -15.31 -7.66 0.15
CA LEU A 101 -13.87 -7.56 -0.09
C LEU A 101 -13.35 -8.65 -1.03
N ILE A 102 -14.01 -9.81 -1.10
CA ILE A 102 -13.56 -10.96 -1.90
C ILE A 102 -13.25 -10.58 -3.36
N PRO A 103 -14.08 -9.79 -4.08
CA PRO A 103 -13.77 -9.36 -5.45
C PRO A 103 -12.48 -8.53 -5.56
N PHE A 104 -12.17 -7.69 -4.57
CA PHE A 104 -10.95 -6.89 -4.53
C PHE A 104 -9.72 -7.77 -4.30
N ILE A 105 -9.81 -8.74 -3.38
CA ILE A 105 -8.73 -9.70 -3.11
C ILE A 105 -8.45 -10.54 -4.36
N LYS A 106 -9.50 -11.05 -5.02
CA LYS A 106 -9.39 -11.81 -6.28
C LYS A 106 -8.75 -10.99 -7.40
N ALA A 107 -9.07 -9.71 -7.50
CA ALA A 107 -8.41 -8.81 -8.45
C ALA A 107 -6.91 -8.64 -8.16
N GLU A 108 -6.51 -8.55 -6.88
CA GLU A 108 -5.10 -8.40 -6.49
C GLU A 108 -4.23 -9.61 -6.83
N PHE A 109 -4.78 -10.82 -6.99
CA PHE A 109 -3.98 -12.00 -7.42
C PHE A 109 -3.36 -11.83 -8.82
N ASN A 110 -4.03 -11.04 -9.66
CA ASN A 110 -3.59 -10.74 -11.03
C ASN A 110 -2.71 -9.49 -11.12
N PHE A 111 -2.44 -8.82 -9.99
CA PHE A 111 -1.53 -7.70 -9.94
C PHE A 111 -0.10 -8.09 -10.36
N PRO A 112 0.62 -7.23 -11.10
CA PRO A 112 0.19 -5.99 -11.74
C PRO A 112 -0.39 -6.21 -13.17
N PRO A 113 -1.25 -5.32 -13.70
CA PRO A 113 -1.78 -4.10 -13.08
C PRO A 113 -2.88 -4.37 -12.03
N ARG A 114 -3.17 -3.35 -11.23
CA ARG A 114 -4.27 -3.35 -10.26
C ARG A 114 -5.56 -2.96 -10.96
N LYS A 115 -6.52 -3.89 -11.06
CA LYS A 115 -7.85 -3.65 -11.67
C LYS A 115 -8.96 -3.99 -10.69
N TRP A 116 -9.19 -3.10 -9.72
CA TRP A 116 -10.25 -3.30 -8.73
C TRP A 116 -11.63 -3.13 -9.33
N PRO A 117 -12.61 -3.94 -8.89
CA PRO A 117 -13.99 -3.77 -9.30
C PRO A 117 -14.62 -2.54 -8.63
N ASN A 118 -15.73 -2.08 -9.20
CA ASN A 118 -16.59 -1.12 -8.51
C ASN A 118 -17.32 -1.82 -7.35
N PRO A 119 -17.46 -1.18 -6.18
CA PRO A 119 -18.19 -1.75 -5.06
C PRO A 119 -19.68 -1.91 -5.42
N LYS A 120 -20.25 -3.08 -5.08
CA LYS A 120 -21.65 -3.43 -5.41
C LYS A 120 -22.64 -3.07 -4.31
N LYS A 121 -22.17 -2.95 -3.06
CA LYS A 121 -22.99 -2.71 -1.87
C LYS A 121 -22.25 -1.77 -0.93
N SER A 122 -23.01 -0.97 -0.18
CA SER A 122 -22.49 -0.18 0.92
C SER A 122 -22.40 -1.06 2.17
N THR A 123 -21.25 -1.05 2.83
CA THR A 123 -21.04 -1.68 4.14
C THR A 123 -20.78 -0.58 5.16
N LYS A 124 -21.38 -0.65 6.34
CA LYS A 124 -21.12 0.35 7.39
C LYS A 124 -19.81 0.05 8.08
N GLY A 125 -19.00 1.08 8.30
CA GLY A 125 -17.70 0.90 8.95
C GLY A 125 -17.20 2.10 9.73
N ILE A 126 -16.08 1.88 10.40
CA ILE A 126 -15.33 2.92 11.11
C ILE A 126 -13.93 3.02 10.49
N VAL A 127 -13.41 4.24 10.38
CA VAL A 127 -12.01 4.48 10.00
C VAL A 127 -11.32 5.26 11.10
N PHE A 128 -10.24 4.73 11.67
CA PHE A 128 -9.37 5.48 12.58
C PHE A 128 -8.23 6.13 11.80
N LEU A 129 -8.12 7.46 11.89
CA LEU A 129 -7.05 8.20 11.23
C LEU A 129 -5.73 8.06 11.98
N THR A 130 -4.76 7.45 11.30
CA THR A 130 -3.41 7.10 11.80
C THR A 130 -2.35 7.57 10.80
N PHE A 131 -1.15 6.96 10.76
CA PHE A 131 -0.05 7.47 9.93
C PHE A 131 -0.41 7.52 8.44
N ASN A 132 -1.20 6.57 7.95
CA ASN A 132 -1.68 6.53 6.55
C ASN A 132 -3.16 6.92 6.39
N ALA A 133 -3.61 7.94 7.14
CA ALA A 133 -4.99 8.45 7.11
C ALA A 133 -5.64 8.53 5.71
N LYS A 134 -4.98 9.15 4.72
CA LYS A 134 -5.52 9.22 3.35
C LYS A 134 -5.67 7.87 2.68
N ALA A 135 -4.74 6.94 2.90
CA ALA A 135 -4.85 5.61 2.33
C ALA A 135 -6.03 4.86 2.95
N LEU A 136 -6.23 4.96 4.26
CA LEU A 136 -7.37 4.34 4.96
C LEU A 136 -8.71 4.89 4.44
N LEU A 137 -8.82 6.20 4.27
CA LEU A 137 -10.00 6.82 3.64
C LEU A 137 -10.17 6.39 2.19
N GLY A 138 -9.07 6.30 1.44
CA GLY A 138 -9.05 5.80 0.07
C GLY A 138 -9.60 4.38 -0.03
N PHE A 139 -9.13 3.47 0.84
CA PHE A 139 -9.64 2.11 0.93
C PHE A 139 -11.12 2.06 1.30
N ALA A 140 -11.55 2.85 2.31
CA ALA A 140 -12.97 2.92 2.68
C ALA A 140 -13.84 3.30 1.47
N ASN A 141 -13.46 4.36 0.74
CA ASN A 141 -14.18 4.79 -0.46
C ASN A 141 -14.16 3.73 -1.57
N THR A 142 -12.98 3.15 -1.85
CA THR A 142 -12.82 2.12 -2.89
C THR A 142 -13.65 0.87 -2.61
N PHE A 143 -13.70 0.43 -1.35
CA PHE A 143 -14.47 -0.75 -0.95
C PHE A 143 -15.97 -0.46 -0.80
N GLY A 144 -16.40 0.80 -0.97
CA GLY A 144 -17.80 1.20 -0.78
C GLY A 144 -18.22 1.16 0.69
N ILE A 145 -17.32 1.49 1.62
CA ILE A 145 -17.63 1.52 3.04
C ILE A 145 -18.18 2.90 3.41
N GLU A 146 -19.43 2.94 3.86
CA GLU A 146 -20.04 4.09 4.50
C GLU A 146 -19.44 4.24 5.90
N SER A 147 -18.42 5.10 6.00
CA SER A 147 -17.56 5.15 7.17
C SER A 147 -17.80 6.36 8.06
N GLN A 148 -17.89 6.11 9.36
CA GLN A 148 -17.63 7.13 10.37
C GLN A 148 -16.12 7.25 10.57
N VAL A 149 -15.58 8.44 10.37
CA VAL A 149 -14.14 8.68 10.44
C VAL A 149 -13.80 9.30 11.79
N TYR A 150 -12.91 8.69 12.55
CA TYR A 150 -12.48 9.16 13.86
C TYR A 150 -10.99 9.50 13.89
N GLY A 151 -10.63 10.52 14.65
CA GLY A 151 -9.24 10.95 14.79
C GLY A 151 -9.03 11.83 16.03
N VAL A 152 -7.76 12.02 16.41
CA VAL A 152 -7.44 12.96 17.50
C VAL A 152 -7.63 14.39 17.01
N ARG A 153 -8.16 15.26 17.87
CA ARG A 153 -8.36 16.68 17.56
C ARG A 153 -7.06 17.30 17.03
N TYR A 154 -7.16 18.07 15.94
CA TYR A 154 -6.04 18.73 15.24
C TYR A 154 -4.99 17.81 14.59
N SER A 155 -5.14 16.48 14.65
CA SER A 155 -4.18 15.56 14.02
C SER A 155 -4.17 15.64 12.50
N PHE A 156 -5.31 15.90 11.85
CA PHE A 156 -5.40 16.02 10.39
C PHE A 156 -6.20 17.25 9.96
N PRO A 157 -5.64 18.47 10.03
CA PRO A 157 -6.39 19.72 9.83
C PRO A 157 -7.02 19.89 8.44
N LYS A 158 -6.62 19.06 7.46
CA LYS A 158 -7.14 19.07 6.09
C LYS A 158 -8.14 17.95 5.80
N LEU A 159 -8.46 17.11 6.79
CA LEU A 159 -9.39 15.98 6.64
C LEU A 159 -10.63 16.23 7.51
N SER A 160 -11.79 15.75 7.03
CA SER A 160 -13.02 15.74 7.80
C SER A 160 -13.08 14.46 8.64
N PHE A 161 -13.27 14.61 9.95
CA PHE A 161 -13.41 13.50 10.89
C PHE A 161 -14.09 13.95 12.19
N ILE A 162 -14.60 12.98 12.93
CA ILE A 162 -15.17 13.14 14.27
C ILE A 162 -14.00 13.15 15.27
N PRO A 163 -13.72 14.28 15.94
CA PRO A 163 -12.65 14.35 16.92
C PRO A 163 -13.02 13.56 18.17
N VAL A 164 -12.11 12.72 18.66
CA VAL A 164 -12.25 12.05 19.96
C VAL A 164 -11.35 12.67 21.00
N ASP A 165 -11.85 12.77 22.23
CA ASP A 165 -11.09 13.23 23.39
C ASP A 165 -10.37 12.05 24.05
N ARG A 166 -9.46 11.43 23.29
CA ARG A 166 -8.67 10.26 23.67
C ARG A 166 -7.21 10.47 23.32
N SER A 167 -6.34 9.69 23.95
CA SER A 167 -4.91 9.74 23.63
C SER A 167 -4.66 9.29 22.18
N ILE A 168 -3.60 9.80 21.55
CA ILE A 168 -3.18 9.38 20.20
C ILE A 168 -2.98 7.87 20.14
N ARG A 169 -2.35 7.31 21.18
CA ARG A 169 -2.09 5.88 21.25
C ARG A 169 -3.39 5.07 21.25
N GLU A 170 -4.42 5.53 21.95
CA GLU A 170 -5.72 4.85 21.99
C GLU A 170 -6.51 4.99 20.67
N VAL A 171 -6.31 6.05 19.88
CA VAL A 171 -6.89 6.13 18.52
C VAL A 171 -6.14 5.21 17.55
N PHE A 172 -4.82 5.13 17.69
CA PHE A 172 -3.98 4.32 16.81
C PHE A 172 -4.11 2.82 17.13
N PHE A 173 -4.33 2.52 18.40
CA PHE A 173 -4.46 1.18 18.96
C PHE A 173 -5.65 1.15 19.95
N PRO A 174 -6.89 1.12 19.44
CA PRO A 174 -8.10 1.21 20.26
C PRO A 174 -8.26 0.00 21.19
N SER A 175 -8.64 0.28 22.44
CA SER A 175 -9.01 -0.73 23.42
C SER A 175 -10.40 -1.30 23.10
N GLU A 176 -10.70 -2.51 23.58
CA GLU A 176 -12.04 -3.08 23.42
C GLU A 176 -13.14 -2.21 24.02
N GLU A 177 -12.89 -1.58 25.17
CA GLU A 177 -13.84 -0.66 25.81
C GLU A 177 -14.13 0.54 24.92
N PHE A 178 -13.09 1.10 24.30
CA PHE A 178 -13.26 2.20 23.36
C PHE A 178 -14.05 1.76 22.11
N LEU A 179 -13.76 0.58 21.56
CA LEU A 179 -14.51 0.02 20.43
C LEU A 179 -15.99 -0.18 20.78
N LYS A 180 -16.31 -0.73 21.97
CA LYS A 180 -17.71 -0.88 22.45
C LYS A 180 -18.47 0.43 22.50
N SER A 181 -17.79 1.53 22.82
CA SER A 181 -18.44 2.85 22.92
C SER A 181 -18.80 3.46 21.57
N LEU A 182 -18.15 3.01 20.49
CA LEU A 182 -18.31 3.58 19.15
C LEU A 182 -19.18 2.68 18.26
N VAL A 183 -18.93 1.38 18.30
CA VAL A 183 -19.62 0.40 17.46
C VAL A 183 -21.09 0.30 17.87
N LYS A 184 -21.98 0.47 16.90
CA LYS A 184 -23.42 0.27 17.02
C LYS A 184 -23.90 -0.79 16.05
N ASP A 185 -23.70 -0.53 14.76
CA ASP A 185 -24.16 -1.37 13.65
C ASP A 185 -23.11 -1.51 12.54
N GLU A 186 -21.89 -1.04 12.78
CA GLU A 186 -20.77 -1.16 11.86
C GLU A 186 -20.25 -2.59 11.78
N GLU A 187 -19.93 -3.04 10.57
CA GLU A 187 -19.48 -4.40 10.29
C GLU A 187 -17.95 -4.49 10.22
N ILE A 188 -17.28 -3.36 9.96
CA ILE A 188 -15.84 -3.31 9.76
C ILE A 188 -15.19 -2.06 10.34
N ILE A 189 -13.96 -2.21 10.84
CA ILE A 189 -13.10 -1.10 11.25
C ILE A 189 -11.79 -1.15 10.47
N LEU A 190 -11.45 -0.04 9.83
CA LEU A 190 -10.17 0.16 9.18
C LEU A 190 -9.23 0.97 10.08
N SER A 191 -8.07 0.40 10.37
CA SER A 191 -6.95 1.10 11.01
C SER A 191 -5.65 0.38 10.69
N GLU A 192 -4.53 0.83 11.22
CA GLU A 192 -3.22 0.21 10.99
C GLU A 192 -2.90 -0.96 11.94
N PHE A 193 -3.94 -1.76 12.25
CA PHE A 193 -3.84 -2.96 13.10
C PHE A 193 -2.71 -3.89 12.67
N ALA A 194 -2.12 -4.58 13.64
CA ALA A 194 -1.01 -5.50 13.42
C ALA A 194 -1.43 -6.76 12.63
N PHE A 195 -2.62 -7.26 12.91
CA PHE A 195 -3.23 -8.43 12.27
C PHE A 195 -4.74 -8.21 12.15
N PRO A 196 -5.40 -8.83 11.16
CA PRO A 196 -6.85 -8.81 11.10
C PRO A 196 -7.43 -9.59 12.29
N ALA A 197 -8.52 -9.08 12.87
CA ALA A 197 -9.12 -9.66 14.06
C ALA A 197 -10.63 -9.46 14.04
N ARG A 198 -11.33 -10.06 15.01
CA ARG A 198 -12.76 -9.89 15.21
C ARG A 198 -13.03 -9.40 16.62
N PHE A 199 -13.89 -8.40 16.72
CA PHE A 199 -14.40 -7.85 17.97
C PHE A 199 -15.92 -7.92 17.92
N ASP A 200 -16.52 -8.83 18.71
CA ASP A 200 -17.94 -9.18 18.64
C ASP A 200 -18.39 -9.55 17.21
N LYS A 201 -19.22 -8.74 16.55
CA LYS A 201 -19.65 -8.92 15.16
C LYS A 201 -18.84 -8.11 14.14
N VAL A 202 -17.89 -7.31 14.62
CA VAL A 202 -17.15 -6.35 13.81
C VAL A 202 -15.78 -6.90 13.47
N VAL A 203 -15.39 -6.74 12.22
CA VAL A 203 -14.08 -7.17 11.74
C VAL A 203 -13.11 -6.00 11.74
N LEU A 204 -11.92 -6.21 12.31
CA LEU A 204 -10.84 -5.22 12.36
C LEU A 204 -9.83 -5.55 11.29
N ILE A 205 -9.57 -4.65 10.34
CA ILE A 205 -8.56 -4.87 9.30
C ILE A 205 -7.61 -3.69 9.11
N ASN A 206 -6.37 -4.02 8.78
CA ASN A 206 -5.45 -3.11 8.13
C ASN A 206 -5.43 -3.39 6.64
N PRO A 207 -6.10 -2.60 5.78
CA PRO A 207 -6.22 -2.91 4.36
C PRO A 207 -4.86 -2.93 3.64
N ILE A 208 -3.87 -2.18 4.16
CA ILE A 208 -2.49 -2.14 3.61
C ILE A 208 -1.82 -3.52 3.78
N ARG A 209 -1.88 -4.08 5.00
CA ARG A 209 -1.33 -5.42 5.30
C ARG A 209 -2.18 -6.52 4.68
N PHE A 210 -3.50 -6.37 4.75
CA PHE A 210 -4.47 -7.34 4.26
C PHE A 210 -4.29 -7.59 2.75
N LEU A 211 -4.07 -6.54 1.96
CA LEU A 211 -3.82 -6.67 0.52
C LEU A 211 -2.33 -6.71 0.15
N ARG A 212 -1.41 -6.62 1.13
CA ARG A 212 0.03 -6.44 0.95
C ARG A 212 0.34 -5.38 -0.12
N ILE A 213 -0.02 -4.13 0.15
CA ILE A 213 0.21 -2.99 -0.74
C ILE A 213 1.31 -2.13 -0.16
N GLY A 214 2.38 -1.91 -0.93
CA GLY A 214 3.51 -1.14 -0.46
C GLY A 214 3.19 0.34 -0.29
N TYR A 215 3.88 1.02 0.63
CA TYR A 215 3.77 2.45 0.89
C TYR A 215 3.95 3.30 -0.38
N PHE A 216 4.90 2.92 -1.25
CA PHE A 216 5.08 3.56 -2.54
C PHE A 216 3.79 3.52 -3.36
N GLU A 217 3.15 2.35 -3.50
CA GLU A 217 1.90 2.19 -4.24
C GLU A 217 0.77 3.02 -3.61
N LEU A 218 0.64 3.04 -2.28
CA LEU A 218 -0.38 3.82 -1.57
C LEU A 218 -0.30 5.31 -1.94
N LYS A 219 0.92 5.85 -2.04
CA LYS A 219 1.13 7.26 -2.41
C LYS A 219 0.58 7.58 -3.81
N TYR A 220 0.69 6.67 -4.77
CA TYR A 220 0.13 6.87 -6.11
C TYR A 220 -1.37 6.61 -6.16
N LEU A 221 -1.87 5.67 -5.36
CA LEU A 221 -3.30 5.33 -5.32
C LEU A 221 -4.14 6.41 -4.62
N PHE A 222 -3.71 6.85 -3.44
CA PHE A 222 -4.54 7.65 -2.54
C PHE A 222 -3.88 8.97 -2.12
N GLY A 223 -2.62 9.19 -2.53
CA GLY A 223 -1.82 10.31 -2.07
C GLY A 223 -1.24 10.09 -0.67
N GLU A 224 -0.50 11.10 -0.20
CA GLU A 224 0.16 11.06 1.11
C GLU A 224 -0.53 12.03 2.08
N SER A 225 -0.64 11.61 3.34
CA SER A 225 -1.00 12.44 4.49
C SER A 225 -0.06 12.13 5.63
N ARG A 226 0.15 13.12 6.51
CA ARG A 226 0.90 12.91 7.73
C ARG A 226 0.19 13.58 8.91
N PRO A 227 0.13 12.94 10.08
CA PRO A 227 -0.46 13.56 11.25
C PRO A 227 0.33 14.80 11.66
N ALA A 228 -0.38 15.83 12.10
CA ALA A 228 0.21 17.03 12.68
C ALA A 228 0.76 16.77 14.09
N ILE A 229 0.14 15.83 14.81
CA ILE A 229 0.45 15.45 16.19
C ILE A 229 0.62 13.93 16.24
N PHE A 230 1.75 13.45 16.75
CA PHE A 230 2.08 12.03 16.88
C PHE A 230 3.18 11.84 17.93
N ASN A 231 3.34 10.61 18.42
CA ASN A 231 4.48 10.23 19.26
C ASN A 231 5.65 9.78 18.37
N LYS A 232 6.86 10.27 18.65
CA LYS A 232 8.07 9.95 17.85
C LYS A 232 8.47 8.49 17.94
N ALA A 233 8.31 7.84 19.09
CA ALA A 233 8.59 6.41 19.27
C ALA A 233 7.60 5.57 18.47
N ASP A 234 6.29 5.87 18.56
CA ASP A 234 5.27 5.16 17.78
C ASP A 234 5.51 5.31 16.27
N LEU A 235 5.97 6.48 15.80
CA LEU A 235 6.34 6.67 14.39
C LEU A 235 7.54 5.80 14.00
N LEU A 236 8.58 5.75 14.84
CA LEU A 236 9.76 4.94 14.59
C LEU A 236 9.38 3.46 14.51
N ASP A 237 8.64 2.96 15.49
CA ASP A 237 8.19 1.58 15.57
C ASP A 237 7.33 1.21 14.36
N TYR A 238 6.41 2.10 13.98
CA TYR A 238 5.59 1.95 12.79
C TYR A 238 6.43 1.82 11.51
N VAL A 239 7.38 2.74 11.29
CA VAL A 239 8.23 2.74 10.10
C VAL A 239 9.12 1.50 10.04
N VAL A 240 9.77 1.14 11.16
CA VAL A 240 10.62 -0.06 11.25
C VAL A 240 9.82 -1.31 10.92
N LYS A 241 8.60 -1.41 11.47
CA LYS A 241 7.71 -2.55 11.19
C LYS A 241 7.33 -2.63 9.72
N MET A 242 6.92 -1.52 9.11
CA MET A 242 6.59 -1.49 7.67
C MET A 242 7.76 -1.90 6.77
N ILE A 243 9.00 -1.49 7.12
CA ILE A 243 10.20 -1.93 6.41
C ILE A 243 10.42 -3.43 6.59
N SER A 244 10.35 -3.93 7.83
CA SER A 244 10.58 -5.35 8.15
C SER A 244 9.58 -6.29 7.46
N GLU A 245 8.35 -5.82 7.23
CA GLU A 245 7.28 -6.55 6.56
C GLU A 245 7.41 -6.50 5.03
N GLY A 246 8.35 -5.72 4.50
CA GLY A 246 8.54 -5.46 3.07
C GLY A 246 7.47 -4.55 2.47
N LEU A 247 6.75 -3.78 3.30
CA LEU A 247 5.70 -2.85 2.87
C LEU A 247 6.23 -1.42 2.67
N MET A 248 7.47 -1.13 3.04
CA MET A 248 8.08 0.18 2.85
C MET A 248 9.56 0.01 2.53
N GLU A 249 10.05 0.75 1.53
CA GLU A 249 11.48 0.81 1.24
C GLU A 249 12.21 1.60 2.33
N ALA A 250 13.42 1.17 2.70
CA ALA A 250 14.19 1.79 3.79
C ALA A 250 14.45 3.29 3.56
N THR A 251 14.60 3.69 2.29
CA THR A 251 14.79 5.10 1.89
C THR A 251 13.56 5.96 2.16
N ASP A 252 12.36 5.44 1.89
CA ASP A 252 11.10 6.11 2.22
C ASP A 252 10.93 6.21 3.74
N GLY A 253 11.22 5.13 4.46
CA GLY A 253 11.15 5.11 5.92
C GLY A 253 12.10 6.12 6.56
N ALA A 254 13.35 6.20 6.10
CA ALA A 254 14.31 7.20 6.57
C ALA A 254 13.81 8.64 6.32
N ARG A 255 13.15 8.90 5.19
CA ARG A 255 12.54 10.21 4.88
C ARG A 255 11.40 10.55 5.85
N ILE A 256 10.55 9.57 6.18
CA ILE A 256 9.44 9.73 7.12
C ILE A 256 9.95 9.98 8.53
N ILE A 257 10.90 9.18 9.01
CA ILE A 257 11.52 9.37 10.34
C ILE A 257 12.17 10.75 10.42
N ARG A 258 12.95 11.15 9.40
CA ARG A 258 13.58 12.49 9.36
C ARG A 258 12.54 13.61 9.40
N TRP A 259 11.41 13.46 8.71
CA TRP A 259 10.31 14.43 8.79
C TRP A 259 9.75 14.51 10.20
N GLY A 260 9.47 13.36 10.82
CA GLY A 260 8.88 13.31 12.15
C GLY A 260 9.82 13.84 13.24
N TRP A 261 11.12 13.65 13.07
CA TRP A 261 12.13 14.14 14.02
C TRP A 261 12.28 15.66 14.04
N LYS A 262 12.08 16.31 12.87
CA LYS A 262 12.16 17.76 12.69
C LYS A 262 10.94 18.53 13.21
N ARG A 263 9.86 17.83 13.56
CA ARG A 263 8.68 18.39 14.22
C ARG A 263 8.78 18.23 15.73
#